data_AF-A0A377TRU2-F1
#
_entry.id   AF-A0A377TRU2-F1
#
_cell.length_a   1.000
_cell.length_b   1.000
_cell.length_c   1.000
_cell.angle_alpha   90.00
_cell.angle_beta   90.00
_cell.angle_gamma   90.00
#
_symmetry.space_group_name_H-M   'P 1'
#
loop_
_entity.id
_entity.type
_entity.pdbx_description
1 polymer ?
#
loop_
_entity_poly.entity_id
_entity_poly.type
_entity_poly.pdbx_seq_one_letter_code
_entity_poly.pdbx_strand_id
1 'polypeptide(L)' 'MADVVTAPVMTPLLTFAAARGCKVQTGPEMALAQMRLMGQFIGAIPQAQGAAA' A
#
# COMPACT_ATOMS: atom_id res chain seq x y z
N MET A 1 -0.82 6.63 10.04
CA MET A 1 -2.06 6.97 9.31
C MET A 1 -1.94 6.45 7.88
N ALA A 2 -3.03 6.02 7.27
CA ALA A 2 -3.03 5.50 5.91
C ALA A 2 -4.24 6.05 5.14
N ASP A 3 -4.09 6.19 3.83
CA ASP A 3 -5.16 6.58 2.91
C ASP A 3 -5.01 5.77 1.61
N VAL A 4 -6.13 5.41 0.98
CA VAL A 4 -6.19 4.54 -0.20
C VAL A 4 -6.26 5.32 -1.51
N VAL A 5 -6.54 6.63 -1.44
CA VAL A 5 -6.61 7.50 -2.62
C VAL A 5 -5.25 7.50 -3.34
N THR A 6 -5.28 7.23 -4.64
CA THR A 6 -4.07 7.10 -5.48
C THR A 6 -3.67 8.40 -6.17
N ALA A 7 -4.59 9.35 -6.34
CA ALA A 7 -4.31 10.68 -6.86
C ALA A 7 -5.24 11.73 -6.21
N PRO A 8 -4.69 12.82 -5.63
CA PRO A 8 -3.26 13.08 -5.39
C PRO A 8 -2.65 12.10 -4.38
N VAL A 9 -1.33 11.85 -4.46
CA VAL A 9 -0.61 10.92 -3.57
C VAL A 9 -0.68 11.36 -2.11
N MET A 10 -0.53 12.67 -1.87
CA MET A 10 -0.67 13.28 -0.55
C MET A 10 -2.05 13.92 -0.45
N THR A 11 -2.99 13.19 0.16
CA THR A 11 -4.31 13.72 0.46
C THR A 11 -4.23 14.76 1.59
N PRO A 12 -5.28 15.59 1.78
CA PRO A 12 -5.35 16.48 2.94
C PRO A 12 -5.20 15.73 4.28
N LEU A 13 -5.76 14.52 4.37
CA LEU A 13 -5.61 13.65 5.55
C LEU A 13 -4.15 13.28 5.79
N LEU A 14 -3.45 12.77 4.77
CA LEU A 14 -2.05 12.37 4.90
C LEU A 14 -1.14 13.57 5.19
N THR A 15 -1.40 14.72 4.56
CA THR A 15 -0.67 15.97 4.81
C THR A 15 -0.83 16.41 6.27
N PHE A 16 -2.05 16.39 6.79
CA PHE A 16 -2.36 16.72 8.18
C PHE A 16 -1.68 15.78 9.18
N ALA A 17 -1.64 14.49 8.87
CA ALA A 17 -1.00 13.47 9.71
C ALA A 17 0.53 13.60 9.70
N ALA A 18 1.13 13.78 8.52
CA ALA A 18 2.58 13.97 8.37
C ALA A 18 3.07 15.21 9.14
N ALA A 19 2.31 16.32 9.09
CA ALA A 19 2.61 17.54 9.85
C ALA A 19 2.61 17.35 11.38
N ARG A 20 2.02 16.26 11.89
CA ARG A 20 2.02 15.88 13.32
C ARG A 20 3.07 14.83 13.66
N GLY A 21 3.97 14.51 12.73
CA GLY A 21 4.98 13.48 12.91
C GLY A 21 4.42 12.05 12.82
N CYS A 22 3.19 11.86 12.33
CA CYS A 22 2.70 10.51 12.07
C CYS A 22 3.46 9.91 10.89
N LYS A 23 3.86 8.63 11.02
CA LYS A 23 4.20 7.83 9.85
C LYS A 23 2.96 7.66 8.98
N VAL A 24 3.10 7.96 7.69
CA VAL A 24 2.04 7.86 6.69
C VAL A 24 2.26 6.66 5.76
N GLN A 25 1.17 6.07 5.27
CA GLN A 25 1.16 5.10 4.18
C GLN A 25 0.21 5.62 3.08
N THR A 26 0.67 5.59 1.83
CA THR A 26 -0.04 6.20 0.69
C THR A 26 -0.83 5.17 -0.13
N GLY A 27 -1.79 5.66 -0.92
CA GLY A 27 -2.57 4.83 -1.84
C GLY A 27 -1.70 4.08 -2.86
N PRO A 28 -0.72 4.72 -3.51
CA PRO A 28 0.19 4.02 -4.43
C PRO A 28 1.02 2.91 -3.77
N GLU A 29 1.47 3.09 -2.52
CA GLU A 29 2.17 2.03 -1.77
C GLU A 29 1.26 0.83 -1.54
N MET A 30 0.00 1.08 -1.17
CA MET A 30 -1.00 0.02 -0.99
C MET A 30 -1.33 -0.67 -2.33
N ALA A 31 -1.49 0.09 -3.41
CA ALA A 31 -1.77 -0.44 -4.75
C ALA A 31 -0.64 -1.36 -5.24
N LEU A 32 0.62 -0.97 -5.00
CA LEU A 32 1.78 -1.81 -5.33
C LEU A 32 1.77 -3.13 -4.54
N ALA A 33 1.48 -3.07 -3.25
CA ALA A 33 1.36 -4.27 -2.41
C ALA A 33 0.22 -5.19 -2.91
N GLN A 34 -0.93 -4.61 -3.28
CA GLN A 34 -2.07 -5.35 -3.81
C GLN A 34 -1.77 -6.01 -5.15
N MET A 35 -1.07 -5.33 -6.06
CA MET A 35 -0.65 -5.90 -7.35
C MET A 35 0.22 -7.13 -7.17
N ARG A 36 1.13 -7.12 -6.17
CA ARG A 36 1.95 -8.30 -5.84
C ARG A 36 1.06 -9.48 -5.42
N LEU A 37 0.11 -9.24 -4.51
CA LEU A 37 -0.82 -10.27 -4.04
C LEU A 37 -1.70 -10.81 -5.17
N MET A 38 -2.19 -9.93 -6.04
CA MET A 38 -2.94 -10.34 -7.23
C MET A 38 -2.11 -11.22 -8.16
N GLY A 39 -0.88 -10.80 -8.50
CA GLY A 39 0.03 -11.57 -9.36
C GLY A 39 0.35 -12.93 -8.76
N GLN A 40 0.52 -13.00 -7.44
CA GLN A 40 0.69 -14.23 -6.69
C GLN A 40 -0.54 -15.15 -6.80
N PHE A 41 -1.74 -14.61 -6.61
CA PHE A 41 -2.98 -15.37 -6.68
C PHE A 41 -3.27 -15.95 -8.07
N ILE A 42 -3.02 -15.19 -9.15
CA ILE A 42 -3.26 -15.65 -10.52
C ILE A 42 -2.11 -16.48 -11.12
N GLY A 43 -1.06 -16.76 -10.33
CA GLY A 43 0.11 -17.52 -10.79
C GLY A 43 1.07 -16.75 -11.71
N ALA A 44 0.93 -15.43 -11.82
CA ALA A 44 1.84 -14.57 -12.60
C ALA A 44 3.12 -14.21 -11.84
N ILE A 45 3.10 -14.24 -10.50
CA ILE A 45 4.25 -13.98 -9.63
C ILE A 45 4.42 -15.19 -8.70
N PRO A 46 5.65 -15.71 -8.49
CA PRO A 46 5.87 -16.77 -7.51
C PRO A 46 5.43 -16.37 -6.10
N GLN A 47 4.85 -17.33 -5.38
CA GLN A 47 4.64 -17.19 -3.94
C GLN A 47 6.00 -17.03 -3.26
N ALA A 48 6.12 -16.12 -2.31
CA ALA A 48 7.32 -16.09 -1.48
C ALA A 48 7.30 -17.35 -0.62
N GLN A 49 8.31 -18.22 -0.75
CA GLN A 49 8.47 -19.38 0.11
C GLN A 49 8.46 -18.91 1.59
N GLY A 50 7.43 -19.26 2.36
CA GLY A 50 7.39 -18.97 3.80
C GLY A 50 6.15 -18.24 4.35
N ALA A 51 5.00 -18.32 3.71
CA ALA A 51 3.72 -18.04 4.40
C ALA A 51 2.80 -19.26 4.27
N ALA A 52 3.20 -20.35 4.92
CA ALA A 52 2.22 -21.36 5.34
C ALA A 52 1.42 -20.74 6.49
N ALA A 53 0.10 -20.77 6.35
CA ALA A 53 -0.85 -20.40 7.40
C ALA A 53 -0.74 -21.32 8.62
#